data_AF-A0A1H2ZPV9-F1
#
_entry.id   AF-A0A1H2ZPV9-F1
#
_cell.length_a   1.000
_cell.length_b   1.000
_cell.length_c   1.000
_cell.angle_alpha   90.00
_cell.angle_beta   90.00
_cell.angle_gamma   90.00
#
_symmetry.space_group_name_H-M   'P 1'
#
loop_
_entity.id
_entity.type
_entity.pdbx_description
1 polymer ?
#
loop_
_entity_poly.entity_id
_entity_poly.type
_entity_poly.pdbx_seq_one_letter_code
_entity_poly.pdbx_strand_id
1 'polypeptide(L)'
;MAIKSSRTDQLVSAQELLETAKTAAELRAAQAVLFPLELGMTREQMAKNIGLSVRWTCSQRTRYDRITRGEEKVPRTKREHQNRAIATLEQEAQILDEVLVGSAQGRAVVAPPLKEKENRGAAR
;
A
#
# COMPACT_ATOMS: atom_id res chain seq x y z
N MET A 1 -13.19 -10.43 15.54
CA MET A 1 -12.91 -9.34 16.51
C MET A 1 -11.40 -9.24 16.64
N ALA A 2 -10.78 -8.12 16.27
CA ALA A 2 -9.33 -7.95 16.34
C ALA A 2 -8.90 -7.87 17.81
N ILE A 3 -8.09 -8.83 18.25
CA ILE A 3 -7.48 -8.82 19.59
C ILE A 3 -6.59 -7.58 19.65
N LYS A 4 -6.78 -6.71 20.65
CA LYS A 4 -5.86 -5.59 20.90
C LYS A 4 -4.46 -6.19 21.09
N SER A 5 -3.52 -5.88 20.19
CA SER A 5 -2.12 -6.28 20.38
C SER A 5 -1.65 -5.73 21.73
N SER A 6 -1.05 -6.59 22.55
CA SER A 6 -0.49 -6.15 23.82
C SER A 6 0.64 -5.14 23.54
N ARG A 7 0.95 -4.25 24.49
CA ARG A 7 2.05 -3.28 24.34
C ARG A 7 3.36 -3.98 23.92
N THR A 8 3.61 -5.15 24.47
CA THR A 8 4.75 -6.00 24.14
C THR A 8 4.72 -6.48 22.69
N ASP A 9 3.56 -6.88 22.17
CA ASP A 9 3.45 -7.30 20.76
C ASP A 9 3.70 -6.13 19.80
N GLN A 10 3.25 -4.92 20.17
CA GLN A 10 3.51 -3.69 19.39
C GLN A 10 4.99 -3.33 19.37
N LEU A 11 5.70 -3.58 20.47
CA LEU A 11 7.15 -3.37 20.53
C LEU A 11 7.90 -4.35 19.66
N VAL A 12 7.61 -5.66 19.79
CA VAL A 12 8.25 -6.70 18.99
C VAL A 12 8.03 -6.46 17.50
N SER A 13 6.78 -6.22 17.09
CA SER A 13 6.46 -5.91 15.68
C SER A 13 7.07 -4.61 15.17
N ALA A 14 7.22 -3.59 16.02
CA ALA A 14 7.91 -2.35 15.64
C ALA A 14 9.42 -2.57 15.49
N GLN A 15 10.04 -3.39 16.34
CA GLN A 15 11.45 -3.77 16.23
C GLN A 15 11.70 -4.59 14.95
N GLU A 16 10.88 -5.60 14.67
CA GLU A 16 10.96 -6.39 13.44
C GLU A 16 10.80 -5.51 12.20
N LEU A 17 9.86 -4.55 12.22
CA LEU A 17 9.68 -3.61 11.12
C LEU A 17 10.90 -2.67 10.98
N LEU A 18 11.54 -2.28 12.08
CA LEU A 18 12.74 -1.44 12.05
C LEU A 18 13.91 -2.16 11.38
N GLU A 19 14.09 -3.46 11.66
CA GLU A 19 15.14 -4.30 11.07
C GLU A 19 14.88 -4.61 9.59
N THR A 20 13.61 -4.81 9.21
CA THR A 20 13.23 -5.20 7.85
C THR A 20 12.90 -4.02 6.93
N ALA A 21 12.87 -2.79 7.45
CA ALA A 21 12.46 -1.60 6.71
C ALA A 21 13.35 -1.35 5.48
N LYS A 22 12.72 -1.30 4.31
CA LYS A 22 13.35 -0.96 3.02
C LYS A 22 13.03 0.44 2.57
N THR A 23 11.96 1.04 3.12
CA THR A 23 11.53 2.38 2.77
C THR A 23 11.62 3.34 3.95
N ALA A 24 11.87 4.61 3.66
CA ALA A 24 11.83 5.66 4.68
C ALA A 24 10.42 5.86 5.26
N ALA A 25 9.36 5.32 4.64
CA ALA A 25 8.02 5.33 5.22
C ALA A 25 7.87 4.23 6.29
N GLU A 26 8.36 3.03 6.01
CA GLU A 26 8.41 1.90 6.95
C GLU A 26 9.25 2.24 8.18
N LEU A 27 10.47 2.74 7.97
CA LEU A 27 11.37 3.13 9.06
C LEU A 27 10.70 4.15 9.99
N ARG A 28 10.09 5.20 9.43
CA ARG A 28 9.42 6.24 10.21
C ARG A 28 8.17 5.72 10.93
N ALA A 29 7.47 4.74 10.36
CA ALA A 29 6.34 4.10 11.01
C ALA A 29 6.78 3.28 12.22
N ALA A 30 7.84 2.48 12.10
CA ALA A 30 8.44 1.74 13.21
C ALA A 30 8.91 2.68 14.33
N GLN A 31 9.69 3.71 13.97
CA GLN A 31 10.19 4.71 14.92
C GLN A 31 9.08 5.46 15.67
N ALA A 32 7.97 5.77 15.01
CA ALA A 32 6.84 6.47 15.63
C ALA A 32 6.14 5.65 16.74
N VAL A 33 6.37 4.34 16.77
CA VAL A 33 5.82 3.40 17.76
C VAL A 33 6.87 3.09 18.82
N LEU A 34 8.11 2.84 18.41
CA LEU A 34 9.21 2.46 19.28
C LEU A 34 9.65 3.61 20.21
N PHE A 35 9.80 4.83 19.68
CA PHE A 35 10.26 5.98 20.47
C PHE A 35 9.40 6.31 21.70
N PRO A 36 8.06 6.34 21.62
CA PRO A 36 7.24 6.58 22.82
C PRO A 36 7.17 5.36 23.75
N LEU A 37 7.25 4.13 23.23
CA LEU A 37 7.05 2.92 24.03
C LEU A 37 8.32 2.43 24.73
N GLU A 38 9.50 2.55 24.10
CA GLU A 38 10.78 2.16 24.69
C GLU A 38 11.54 3.34 25.29
N LEU A 39 11.57 4.48 24.59
CA LEU A 39 12.42 5.61 24.94
C LEU A 39 11.66 6.70 25.72
N GLY A 40 10.35 6.55 25.90
CA GLY A 40 9.51 7.51 26.63
C GLY A 40 9.48 8.92 26.02
N MET A 41 9.80 9.06 24.72
CA MET A 41 9.90 10.37 24.07
C MET A 41 8.54 11.08 24.01
N THR A 42 8.55 12.41 24.17
CA THR A 42 7.37 13.22 23.89
C THR A 42 7.09 13.30 22.39
N ARG A 43 5.89 13.74 22.02
CA ARG A 43 5.49 13.86 20.61
C ARG A 43 6.36 14.86 19.85
N GLU A 44 6.79 15.92 20.52
CA GLU A 44 7.64 16.99 19.98
C GLU A 44 9.07 16.49 19.75
N GLN A 45 9.63 15.74 20.71
CA GLN A 45 10.95 15.14 20.60
C GLN A 45 11.00 14.10 19.48
N MET A 46 9.99 13.22 19.43
CA MET A 46 9.83 12.24 18.37
C MET A 46 9.70 12.90 16.99
N ALA A 47 8.84 13.93 16.86
CA ALA A 47 8.68 14.67 15.62
C ALA A 47 10.00 15.28 15.12
N LYS A 48 10.77 15.88 16.03
CA LYS A 48 12.10 16.43 15.75
C LYS A 48 13.09 15.35 15.28
N ASN A 49 13.13 14.19 15.95
CA ASN A 49 14.05 13.10 15.60
C ASN A 49 13.71 12.43 14.26
N ILE A 50 12.42 12.28 13.96
CA ILE A 50 11.94 11.68 12.71
C ILE A 50 12.00 12.67 11.53
N GLY A 51 12.07 13.98 11.82
CA GLY A 51 12.06 15.05 10.82
C GLY A 51 10.67 15.30 10.23
N LEU A 52 9.61 15.12 11.03
CA LEU A 52 8.22 15.31 10.64
C LEU A 52 7.54 16.35 11.52
N SER A 53 6.39 16.87 11.08
CA SER A 53 5.57 17.69 11.97
C SER A 53 4.94 16.84 13.08
N VAL A 54 4.61 17.46 14.21
CA VAL A 54 3.93 16.77 15.33
C VAL A 54 2.62 16.13 14.86
N ARG A 55 1.82 16.86 14.07
CA ARG A 55 0.57 16.34 13.51
C ARG A 55 0.81 15.12 12.61
N TRP A 56 1.82 15.18 11.75
CA TRP A 56 2.12 14.08 10.84
C TRP A 56 2.65 12.84 11.56
N THR A 57 3.52 13.04 12.56
CA THR A 57 4.02 11.97 13.44
C THR A 57 2.86 11.23 14.12
N CYS A 58 1.85 11.97 14.58
CA CYS A 58 0.67 11.36 15.20
C CYS A 58 -0.21 10.62 14.20
N SER A 59 -0.39 11.20 13.01
CA SER A 59 -1.08 10.54 11.91
C SER A 59 -0.42 9.20 11.55
N GLN A 60 0.92 9.19 11.44
CA GLN A 60 1.70 7.99 11.16
C GLN A 60 1.53 6.91 12.21
N ARG A 61 1.60 7.27 13.49
CA ARG A 61 1.40 6.32 14.59
C ARG A 61 -0.02 5.73 14.58
N THR A 62 -1.05 6.57 14.50
CA THR A 62 -2.44 6.09 14.44
C THR A 62 -2.66 5.19 13.22
N ARG A 63 -2.04 5.52 12.09
CA ARG A 63 -2.11 4.72 10.88
C ARG A 63 -1.44 3.36 11.05
N TYR A 64 -0.27 3.32 11.67
CA TYR A 64 0.40 2.06 12.02
C TYR A 64 -0.49 1.18 12.89
N ASP A 65 -1.12 1.74 13.93
CA ASP A 65 -2.03 1.00 14.80
C ASP A 65 -3.24 0.44 14.02
N ARG A 66 -3.79 1.19 13.07
CA ARG A 66 -4.88 0.71 12.20
C ARG A 66 -4.42 -0.41 11.28
N ILE A 67 -3.22 -0.31 10.70
CA ILE A 67 -2.66 -1.34 9.82
C ILE A 67 -2.40 -2.63 10.60
N THR A 68 -1.79 -2.53 11.77
CA THR A 68 -1.51 -3.70 12.63
C THR A 68 -2.77 -4.36 13.16
N ARG A 69 -3.84 -3.58 13.41
CA ARG A 69 -5.18 -4.11 13.74
C ARG A 69 -5.93 -4.70 12.53
N GLY A 70 -5.42 -4.53 11.32
CA GLY A 70 -6.11 -4.93 10.09
C GLY A 70 -7.30 -4.03 9.72
N GLU A 71 -7.43 -2.86 10.35
CA GLU A 71 -8.48 -1.86 10.09
C GLU A 71 -8.16 -1.03 8.83
N GLU A 72 -6.89 -0.93 8.46
CA GLU A 72 -6.42 -0.22 7.27
C GLU A 72 -5.47 -1.13 6.46
N LYS A 73 -5.63 -1.15 5.14
CA LYS A 73 -4.72 -1.90 4.27
C LYS A 73 -3.34 -1.23 4.23
N VAL A 74 -2.28 -2.04 4.19
CA VAL A 74 -0.91 -1.57 3.97
C VAL A 74 -0.87 -0.75 2.66
N PRO A 75 -0.14 0.39 2.61
CA PRO A 75 0.00 1.17 1.40
C PRO A 75 0.48 0.28 0.24
N ARG A 76 -0.28 0.27 -0.86
CA ARG A 76 0.10 -0.45 -2.07
C ARG A 76 1.40 0.13 -2.64
N THR A 77 2.32 -0.74 -3.04
CA THR A 77 3.57 -0.34 -3.68
C THR A 77 3.28 0.34 -5.02
N LYS A 78 4.19 1.19 -5.51
CA LYS A 78 4.00 1.93 -6.77
C LYS A 78 3.65 1.02 -7.97
N ARG A 79 4.11 -0.24 -7.95
CA ARG A 79 3.82 -1.25 -8.98
C ARG A 79 2.39 -1.78 -8.94
N GLU A 80 1.74 -1.66 -7.80
CA GLU A 80 0.36 -2.10 -7.55
C GLU A 80 -0.65 -0.94 -7.68
N HIS A 81 -0.21 0.26 -8.06
CA HIS A 81 -1.08 1.43 -8.22
C HIS A 81 -1.94 1.28 -9.49
N GLN A 82 -3.03 0.54 -9.33
CA GLN A 82 -4.14 0.41 -10.28
C GLN A 82 -5.33 1.27 -9.83
N ASN A 83 -5.07 2.42 -9.20
CA ASN A 83 -6.11 3.25 -8.55
C ASN A 83 -7.16 3.77 -9.53
N ARG A 84 -6.90 3.70 -10.83
CA ARG A 84 -7.81 4.09 -11.92
C ARG A 84 -8.07 2.96 -12.92
N ALA A 85 -7.62 1.73 -12.64
CA ALA A 85 -7.92 0.60 -13.49
C ALA A 85 -9.43 0.31 -13.40
N ILE A 86 -10.04 0.06 -14.55
CA ILE A 86 -11.48 -0.22 -14.66
C ILE A 86 -11.72 -1.74 -14.63
N ALA A 87 -10.71 -2.53 -15.01
CA ALA A 87 -10.73 -3.99 -15.06
C ALA A 87 -9.52 -4.63 -14.33
N THR A 88 -9.59 -5.94 -14.07
CA THR A 88 -8.45 -6.70 -13.53
C THR A 88 -7.43 -7.02 -14.63
N LEU A 89 -6.19 -7.36 -14.24
CA LEU A 89 -5.14 -7.75 -15.20
C LEU A 89 -5.55 -8.95 -16.08
N GLU A 90 -6.30 -9.89 -15.51
CA GLU A 90 -6.81 -11.06 -16.24
C GLU A 90 -7.84 -10.65 -17.31
N GLN A 91 -8.73 -9.72 -16.97
CA GLN A 91 -9.72 -9.18 -17.90
C GLN A 91 -9.05 -8.35 -19.01
N GLU A 92 -8.07 -7.52 -18.67
CA GLU A 92 -7.28 -6.78 -19.66
C GLU A 92 -6.53 -7.73 -20.61
N ALA A 93 -5.91 -8.79 -20.08
CA ALA A 93 -5.23 -9.79 -20.90
C ALA A 93 -6.18 -10.48 -21.87
N GLN A 94 -7.39 -10.84 -21.44
CA GLN A 94 -8.39 -11.45 -22.30
C GLN A 94 -8.86 -10.52 -23.43
N ILE A 95 -9.07 -9.23 -23.12
CA ILE A 95 -9.41 -8.22 -24.13
C ILE A 95 -8.26 -8.05 -25.14
N LEU A 96 -7.01 -8.06 -24.66
CA LEU A 96 -5.83 -7.93 -25.51
C LEU A 96 -5.62 -9.17 -26.38
N ASP A 97 -5.83 -10.37 -25.87
CA ASP A 97 -5.73 -11.61 -26.63
C ASP A 97 -6.69 -11.60 -27.82
N GLU A 98 -7.95 -11.16 -27.64
CA GLU A 98 -8.92 -11.03 -28.73
C GLU A 98 -8.46 -10.07 -29.84
N VAL A 99 -7.81 -8.96 -29.46
CA VAL A 99 -7.38 -7.93 -30.41
C VAL A 99 -6.09 -8.36 -31.11
N LEU A 100 -5.17 -9.00 -30.40
CA LEU A 100 -3.80 -9.27 -30.87
C LEU A 100 -3.61 -10.62 -31.56
N VAL A 101 -4.68 -11.40 -31.79
CA VAL A 101 -4.61 -12.71 -32.50
C VAL A 101 -3.82 -12.64 -33.81
N GLY A 102 -3.95 -11.56 -34.58
CA GLY A 102 -3.25 -11.36 -35.86
C GLY A 102 -1.81 -10.84 -35.75
N SER A 103 -1.41 -10.32 -34.58
CA SER A 103 -0.13 -9.63 -34.36
C SER A 103 1.05 -10.58 -34.40
N ALA A 104 0.88 -11.81 -33.92
CA ALA A 104 1.92 -12.84 -33.87
C ALA A 104 2.45 -13.22 -35.27
N GLN A 105 1.67 -12.95 -36.32
CA GLN A 105 2.03 -13.22 -37.71
C GLN A 105 2.65 -12.01 -38.43
N GLY A 106 3.00 -10.94 -37.69
CA GLY A 106 3.58 -9.72 -38.26
C GLY A 106 2.61 -8.86 -39.06
N ARG A 107 1.30 -9.11 -38.94
CA ARG A 107 0.26 -8.34 -39.64
C ARG A 107 -0.10 -7.10 -38.83
N ALA A 108 -0.35 -5.99 -39.52
CA ALA A 108 -0.89 -4.79 -38.89
C ALA A 108 -2.29 -5.10 -38.32
N VAL A 109 -2.46 -4.87 -37.02
CA VAL A 109 -3.74 -5.04 -36.32
C VAL A 109 -4.35 -3.67 -36.08
N VAL A 110 -5.58 -3.47 -36.56
CA VAL A 110 -6.36 -2.28 -36.25
C VAL A 110 -7.03 -2.51 -34.90
N ALA A 111 -6.47 -1.92 -33.85
CA ALA A 111 -7.07 -1.97 -32.52
C ALA A 111 -8.38 -1.14 -32.51
N PRO A 112 -9.55 -1.75 -32.22
CA PRO A 112 -10.77 -0.99 -32.00
C PRO A 112 -10.62 -0.12 -30.73
N PRO A 113 -11.44 0.94 -30.57
CA PRO A 113 -11.42 1.76 -29.35
C PRO A 113 -11.70 0.89 -28.12
N LEU A 114 -10.66 0.62 -27.32
CA LEU A 114 -10.69 -0.34 -26.20
C LEU A 114 -11.74 0.00 -25.13
N LYS A 115 -12.10 1.30 -25.00
CA LYS A 115 -13.14 1.77 -24.08
C LYS A 115 -14.51 1.11 -24.28
N GLU A 116 -14.86 0.71 -25.51
CA GLU A 116 -16.20 0.17 -25.81
C GLU A 116 -16.33 -1.34 -25.54
N LYS A 117 -15.20 -2.06 -25.54
CA LYS A 117 -15.16 -3.49 -25.16
C LYS A 117 -15.03 -3.66 -23.65
N GLU A 118 -14.35 -2.75 -22.98
CA GLU A 118 -14.18 -2.70 -21.52
C GLU A 118 -15.52 -2.59 -20.76
N ASN A 119 -16.48 -1.81 -21.26
CA ASN A 119 -17.82 -1.68 -20.64
C ASN A 119 -18.76 -2.89 -20.88
N ARG A 120 -18.51 -3.74 -21.88
CA ARG A 120 -19.36 -4.90 -22.18
C ARG A 120 -19.12 -6.09 -21.26
N GLY A 121 -17.93 -6.18 -20.65
CA GLY A 121 -17.60 -7.20 -19.64
C GLY A 121 -18.15 -6.90 -18.24
N ALA A 122 -18.49 -5.65 -17.94
CA ALA A 122 -19.03 -5.22 -16.64
C ALA A 122 -20.56 -5.37 -16.52
N ALA A 123 -21.24 -5.74 -17.61
CA ALA A 123 -22.69 -5.89 -17.67
C ALA A 123 -23.09 -7.37 -17.83
N ARG A 124 -22.67 -8.23 -16.90
CA ARG A 124 -23.28 -9.54 -16.64
C ARG A 124 -23.13 -9.93 -15.18
#